data_AF-A0A2W6PC71-F1
#
_entry.id   AF-A0A2W6PC71-F1
#
_cell.length_a   1.000
_cell.length_b   1.000
_cell.length_c   1.000
_cell.angle_alpha   90.00
_cell.angle_beta   90.00
_cell.angle_gamma   90.00
#
_symmetry.space_group_name_H-M   'P 1'
#
loop_
_entity.id
_entity.type
_entity.pdbx_description
1 polymer ?
#
loop_
_entity_poly.entity_id
_entity_poly.type
_entity_poly.pdbx_seq_one_letter_code
_entity_poly.pdbx_strand_id
1 'polypeptide(L)'
;FMGGAVRELFLKYGGTIDGTLLRFAGEYYTDAESDLYEVEMRGRVTEIDMGEAKQGEATSHTYAIKNTYYKLSVNDRPLWEIDLLNFIYRKDGKDIVPDRIRSALGLG
;
A
#
# COMPACT_ATOMS: atom_id res chain seq x y z
N PHE A 1 -9.43 9.09 -0.30
CA PHE A 1 -10.88 9.14 -0.02
C PHE A 1 -11.62 8.71 -1.28
N MET A 2 -12.62 7.84 -1.16
CA MET A 2 -13.45 7.42 -2.28
C MET A 2 -14.84 8.04 -2.11
N GLY A 3 -15.29 8.80 -3.10
CA GLY A 3 -16.61 9.44 -3.10
C GLY A 3 -17.72 8.45 -3.43
N GLY A 4 -18.80 8.47 -2.66
CA GLY A 4 -19.98 7.64 -2.91
C GLY A 4 -19.85 6.16 -2.48
N ALA A 5 -20.99 5.46 -2.53
CA ALA A 5 -21.13 4.07 -2.12
C ALA A 5 -20.79 3.09 -3.27
N VAL A 6 -19.53 2.68 -3.35
CA VAL A 6 -19.07 1.70 -4.33
C VAL A 6 -19.18 0.29 -3.74
N ARG A 7 -20.17 -0.48 -4.20
CA ARG A 7 -20.46 -1.85 -3.73
C ARG A 7 -19.22 -2.74 -3.68
N GLU A 8 -18.37 -2.66 -4.70
CA GLU A 8 -17.16 -3.49 -4.82
C GLU A 8 -16.15 -3.22 -3.72
N LEU A 9 -16.02 -1.96 -3.25
CA LEU A 9 -15.11 -1.61 -2.17
C LEU A 9 -15.61 -2.14 -0.82
N PHE A 10 -16.93 -2.15 -0.59
CA PHE A 10 -17.50 -2.78 0.61
C PHE A 10 -17.23 -4.28 0.67
N LEU A 11 -17.29 -4.96 -0.47
CA LEU A 11 -17.02 -6.40 -0.56
C LEU A 11 -15.55 -6.77 -0.34
N LYS A 12 -14.63 -5.80 -0.28
CA LYS A 12 -13.23 -6.05 0.10
C LYS A 12 -13.05 -6.28 1.61
N TYR A 13 -14.02 -5.88 2.44
CA TYR A 13 -13.98 -6.11 3.88
C TYR A 13 -13.91 -7.61 4.19
N GLY A 14 -13.01 -7.99 5.10
CA GLY A 14 -12.87 -9.39 5.52
C GLY A 14 -12.26 -10.32 4.46
N GLY A 15 -11.68 -9.77 3.39
CA GLY A 15 -10.98 -10.55 2.37
C GLY A 15 -9.71 -11.26 2.89
N THR A 16 -8.98 -11.89 1.98
CA THR A 16 -7.69 -12.54 2.33
C THR A 16 -6.63 -11.51 2.71
N ILE A 17 -5.60 -11.93 3.44
CA ILE A 17 -4.53 -11.06 3.93
C ILE A 17 -3.77 -10.33 2.81
N ASP A 18 -3.80 -10.86 1.59
CA ASP A 18 -3.13 -10.32 0.39
C ASP A 18 -4.14 -9.98 -0.73
N GLY A 19 -5.43 -9.86 -0.39
CA GLY A 19 -6.54 -9.86 -1.36
C GLY A 19 -6.86 -8.52 -2.03
N THR A 20 -6.28 -7.43 -1.55
CA THR A 20 -6.50 -6.08 -2.10
C THR A 20 -5.18 -5.47 -2.52
N LEU A 21 -4.97 -5.31 -3.82
CA LEU A 21 -3.86 -4.58 -4.40
C LEU A 21 -4.29 -3.14 -4.71
N LEU A 22 -3.51 -2.17 -4.27
CA LEU A 22 -3.69 -0.76 -4.58
C LEU A 22 -2.38 -0.19 -5.11
N ARG A 23 -2.53 0.74 -6.06
CA ARG A 23 -1.41 1.49 -6.65
C ARG A 23 -1.77 2.96 -6.63
N PHE A 24 -0.86 3.77 -6.13
CA PHE A 24 -0.93 5.22 -6.14
C PHE A 24 0.28 5.74 -6.90
N ALA A 25 0.07 6.65 -7.85
CA ALA A 25 1.15 7.29 -8.58
C ALA A 25 0.90 8.79 -8.59
N GLY A 26 1.96 9.57 -8.42
CA GLY A 26 1.91 11.02 -8.43
C GLY A 26 3.26 11.61 -8.79
N GLU A 27 3.24 12.63 -9.64
CA GLU A 27 4.42 13.41 -9.95
C GLU A 27 4.51 14.60 -8.98
N TYR A 28 5.66 14.75 -8.35
CA TYR A 28 5.94 15.82 -7.41
C TYR A 28 6.95 16.78 -8.03
N TYR A 29 6.59 18.06 -8.09
CA TYR A 29 7.40 19.11 -8.69
C TYR A 29 8.15 19.89 -7.62
N THR A 30 9.40 20.23 -7.93
CA THR A 30 10.19 21.26 -7.26
C THR A 30 10.38 22.44 -8.22
N ASP A 31 11.03 23.51 -7.77
CA ASP A 31 11.30 24.67 -8.63
C ASP A 31 12.19 24.36 -9.84
N ALA A 32 12.88 23.21 -9.86
CA ALA A 32 13.85 22.85 -10.90
C ALA A 32 13.54 21.51 -11.60
N GLU A 33 12.98 20.54 -10.89
CA GLU A 33 12.86 19.14 -11.34
C GLU A 33 11.53 18.53 -10.88
N SER A 34 11.11 17.43 -11.51
CA SER A 34 9.99 16.60 -11.07
C SER A 34 10.41 15.16 -10.86
N ASP A 35 9.78 14.53 -9.86
CA ASP A 35 9.99 13.12 -9.53
C ASP A 35 8.64 12.38 -9.58
N LEU A 36 8.60 11.24 -10.26
CA LEU A 36 7.46 10.33 -10.25
C LEU A 36 7.54 9.41 -9.04
N TYR A 37 6.62 9.56 -8.10
CA TYR A 37 6.47 8.68 -6.95
C TYR A 37 5.38 7.65 -7.23
N GLU A 38 5.69 6.39 -6.96
CA GLU A 38 4.76 5.28 -7.05
C GLU A 38 4.75 4.46 -5.76
N VAL A 39 3.56 4.22 -5.22
CA VAL A 39 3.31 3.35 -4.08
C VAL A 39 2.44 2.18 -4.52
N GLU A 40 2.98 0.97 -4.39
CA GLU A 40 2.25 -0.28 -4.54
C GLU A 40 2.03 -0.86 -3.14
N MET A 41 0.79 -1.18 -2.80
CA MET A 41 0.47 -1.83 -1.53
C MET A 41 -0.47 -3.00 -1.75
N ARG A 42 -0.33 -4.00 -0.90
CA ARG A 42 -1.22 -5.16 -0.90
C ARG A 42 -1.52 -5.57 0.52
N GLY A 43 -2.78 -5.91 0.75
CA GLY A 43 -3.24 -6.18 2.10
C GLY A 43 -4.71 -6.56 2.18
N ARG A 44 -5.24 -6.43 3.39
CA ARG A 44 -6.64 -6.69 3.73
C ARG A 44 -7.32 -5.45 4.29
N VAL A 45 -8.50 -5.14 3.78
CA VAL A 45 -9.40 -4.15 4.39
C VAL A 45 -9.89 -4.69 5.73
N THR A 46 -9.55 -4.02 6.81
CA THR A 46 -9.93 -4.41 8.18
C THR A 46 -11.02 -3.52 8.77
N GLU A 47 -11.25 -2.36 8.20
CA GLU A 47 -12.25 -1.40 8.67
C GLU A 47 -12.76 -0.57 7.50
N ILE A 48 -14.05 -0.23 7.56
CA ILE A 48 -14.71 0.71 6.65
C ILE A 48 -15.48 1.70 7.53
N ASP A 49 -15.03 2.95 7.52
CA ASP A 49 -15.76 4.06 8.10
C ASP A 49 -16.56 4.75 6.99
N MET A 50 -17.88 4.75 7.15
CA MET A 50 -18.81 5.30 6.15
C MET A 50 -19.04 6.82 6.30
N GLY A 51 -18.51 7.45 7.35
CA GLY A 51 -18.73 8.87 7.63
C GLY A 51 -20.22 9.22 7.76
N GLU A 52 -20.56 10.46 7.41
CA GLU A 52 -21.94 10.95 7.39
C GLU A 52 -22.50 10.98 5.97
N ALA A 53 -23.78 10.59 5.82
CA ALA A 53 -24.52 10.68 4.57
C ALA A 53 -25.65 11.73 4.71
N LYS A 54 -25.38 12.94 4.23
CA LYS A 54 -26.33 14.07 4.23
C LYS A 54 -26.77 14.42 2.81
N GLN A 55 -28.03 14.80 2.65
CA GLN A 55 -28.57 15.20 1.36
C GLN A 55 -27.85 16.47 0.86
N GLY A 56 -27.37 16.44 -0.38
CA GLY A 56 -26.67 17.57 -0.99
C GLY A 56 -25.18 17.67 -0.63
N GLU A 57 -24.67 16.80 0.25
CA GLU A 57 -23.26 16.70 0.58
C GLU A 57 -22.61 15.49 -0.09
N ALA A 58 -21.31 15.59 -0.37
CA ALA A 58 -20.55 14.46 -0.89
C ALA A 58 -20.29 13.43 0.22
N THR A 59 -20.66 12.18 -0.01
CA THR A 59 -20.30 11.07 0.89
C THR A 59 -18.82 10.70 0.70
N SER A 60 -18.11 10.50 1.80
CA SER A 60 -16.72 10.04 1.80
C SER A 60 -16.58 8.80 2.67
N HIS A 61 -15.95 7.76 2.12
CA HIS A 61 -15.64 6.54 2.84
C HIS A 61 -14.13 6.41 3.09
N THR A 62 -13.77 6.00 4.30
CA THR A 62 -12.38 5.71 4.71
C THR A 62 -12.20 4.21 4.91
N TYR A 63 -11.13 3.66 4.35
CA TYR A 63 -10.82 2.23 4.41
C TYR A 63 -9.48 2.04 5.11
N ALA A 64 -9.47 1.30 6.22
CA ALA A 64 -8.22 0.91 6.88
C ALA A 64 -7.74 -0.42 6.28
N ILE A 65 -6.48 -0.44 5.83
CA ILE A 65 -5.88 -1.60 5.18
C ILE A 65 -4.64 -2.02 5.98
N LYS A 66 -4.62 -3.30 6.39
CA LYS A 66 -3.42 -3.92 6.95
C LYS A 66 -2.62 -4.54 5.81
N ASN A 67 -1.43 -3.98 5.55
CA ASN A 67 -0.57 -4.38 4.44
C ASN A 67 0.28 -5.61 4.77
N THR A 68 0.38 -6.51 3.81
CA THR A 68 1.36 -7.61 3.72
C THR A 68 2.53 -7.25 2.82
N TYR A 69 2.30 -6.35 1.87
CA TYR A 69 3.32 -5.85 0.94
C TYR A 69 3.21 -4.33 0.78
N TYR A 70 4.36 -3.67 0.69
CA TYR A 70 4.51 -2.25 0.41
C TYR A 70 5.77 -2.01 -0.42
N LYS A 71 5.64 -1.26 -1.51
CA LYS A 71 6.78 -0.81 -2.31
C LYS A 71 6.61 0.65 -2.69
N LEU A 72 7.65 1.44 -2.43
CA LEU A 72 7.78 2.83 -2.84
C LEU A 72 8.88 2.93 -3.89
N SER A 73 8.55 3.50 -5.04
CA SER A 73 9.50 3.79 -6.13
C SER A 73 9.53 5.28 -6.45
N VAL A 74 10.71 5.79 -6.81
CA VAL A 74 10.90 7.17 -7.29
C VAL A 74 11.62 7.09 -8.63
N ASN A 75 11.02 7.67 -9.69
CA ASN A 75 11.49 7.57 -11.07
C ASN A 75 11.81 6.12 -11.47
N ASP A 76 10.84 5.23 -11.27
CA ASP A 76 10.94 3.79 -11.53
C ASP A 76 12.02 3.02 -10.74
N ARG A 77 12.69 3.67 -9.77
CA ARG A 77 13.69 3.03 -8.90
C ARG A 77 13.10 2.69 -7.53
N PRO A 78 13.13 1.42 -7.10
CA PRO A 78 12.61 1.01 -5.78
C PRO A 78 13.43 1.64 -4.64
N LEU A 79 12.79 2.50 -3.85
CA LEU A 79 13.38 3.11 -2.67
C LEU A 79 13.15 2.25 -1.42
N TRP A 80 11.93 1.71 -1.27
CA TRP A 80 11.59 0.77 -0.21
C TRP A 80 10.79 -0.39 -0.79
N GLU A 81 11.08 -1.60 -0.34
CA GLU A 81 10.28 -2.79 -0.61
C GLU A 81 10.18 -3.59 0.69
N ILE A 82 8.95 -3.85 1.13
CA ILE A 82 8.63 -4.62 2.32
C ILE A 82 7.62 -5.68 1.91
N ASP A 83 8.00 -6.94 2.02
CA ASP A 83 7.13 -8.11 1.86
C ASP A 83 7.20 -8.94 3.14
N LEU A 84 6.14 -8.88 3.95
CA LEU A 84 6.07 -9.58 5.22
C LEU A 84 5.95 -11.09 5.04
N LEU A 85 5.30 -11.55 3.97
CA LEU A 85 5.06 -12.97 3.74
C LEU A 85 6.31 -13.67 3.21
N ASN A 86 7.10 -12.97 2.39
CA ASN A 86 8.35 -13.46 1.83
C ASN A 86 9.60 -13.00 2.61
N PHE A 87 9.42 -12.25 3.70
CA PHE A 87 10.50 -11.73 4.54
C PHE A 87 11.53 -10.87 3.79
N ILE A 88 11.05 -10.09 2.82
CA ILE A 88 11.86 -9.16 2.03
C ILE A 88 11.77 -7.79 2.67
N TYR A 89 12.91 -7.22 3.00
CA TYR A 89 13.01 -5.82 3.39
C TYR A 89 14.20 -5.24 2.66
N ARG A 90 13.93 -4.34 1.72
CA ARG A 90 14.95 -3.65 0.94
C ARG A 90 14.81 -2.16 1.09
N LYS A 91 15.98 -1.51 1.13
CA LYS A 91 16.13 -0.06 1.09
C LYS A 91 17.13 0.26 -0.02
N ASP A 92 16.71 1.05 -0.99
CA ASP A 92 17.52 1.42 -2.16
C ASP A 92 18.11 0.18 -2.86
N GLY A 93 17.24 -0.82 -3.11
CA GLY A 93 17.60 -2.10 -3.71
C GLY A 93 18.43 -3.06 -2.84
N LYS A 94 18.90 -2.65 -1.65
CA LYS A 94 19.72 -3.47 -0.76
C LYS A 94 18.88 -4.11 0.33
N ASP A 95 19.07 -5.41 0.55
CA ASP A 95 18.44 -6.10 1.67
C ASP A 95 18.96 -5.57 3.01
N ILE A 96 18.03 -5.25 3.92
CA ILE A 96 18.34 -4.74 5.26
C ILE A 96 18.16 -5.82 6.34
N VAL A 97 17.59 -6.97 5.98
CA VAL A 97 17.53 -8.13 6.88
C VAL A 97 18.90 -8.83 6.85
N PRO A 98 19.56 -9.02 8.00
CA PRO A 98 20.82 -9.76 8.07
C PRO A 98 20.67 -11.19 7.56
N ASP A 99 21.62 -11.65 6.73
CA ASP A 99 21.65 -13.00 6.16
C ASP A 99 21.56 -14.11 7.21
N ARG A 100 22.11 -13.88 8.40
CA ARG A 100 22.01 -14.82 9.52
C ARG A 100 20.55 -15.06 9.94
N ILE A 101 19.72 -14.02 9.94
CA ILE A 101 18.29 -14.15 10.29
C ILE A 101 17.56 -14.89 9.16
N ARG A 102 17.84 -14.56 7.90
CA ARG A 102 17.27 -15.29 6.74
C ARG A 102 17.63 -16.76 6.75
N SER A 103 18.91 -17.07 6.96
CA SER A 103 19.42 -18.44 7.05
C SER A 103 18.78 -19.20 8.21
N ALA A 104 18.64 -18.57 9.38
CA ALA A 104 17.98 -19.18 10.55
C ALA A 104 16.49 -19.48 10.29
N LEU A 105 15.85 -18.71 9.40
CA LEU A 105 14.47 -18.93 8.97
C LEU A 105 14.35 -19.85 7.75
N GLY A 106 15.47 -20.37 7.21
CA GLY A 106 15.48 -21.22 6.01
C GLY A 106 15.20 -20.47 4.70
N LEU A 107 15.46 -19.16 4.67
CA LEU A 107 15.19 -18.24 3.56
C LEU A 107 16.48 -17.78 2.85
N GLY A 108 17.61 -18.46 3.09
CA GLY A 108 18.93 -18.17 2.53
C GLY A 108 19.34 -19.09 1.39
#